data_AF-A0A0P1BBR2-F1
#
_entry.id   AF-A0A0P1BBR2-F1
#
_cell.length_a   1.000
_cell.length_b   1.000
_cell.length_c   1.000
_cell.angle_alpha   90.00
_cell.angle_beta   90.00
_cell.angle_gamma   90.00
#
_symmetry.space_group_name_H-M   'P 1'
#
loop_
_entity.id
_entity.type
_entity.pdbx_description
1 polymer ?
#
loop_
_entity_poly.entity_id
_entity_poly.type
_entity_poly.pdbx_seq_one_letter_code
_entity_poly.pdbx_strand_id
1 'polypeptide(L)'
;MASKARSLFMKNWYSPEVLPVVFVTAVAAGGAAWYVTRLARGPDVIWDRKNNPTPWNNVQPGTQTKMMTVNQEFERKYKRDRL
;
A
#
# COMPACT_ATOMS: atom_id res chain seq x y z
N MET A 1 21.18 -13.81 -28.01
CA MET A 1 20.90 -14.59 -26.78
C MET A 1 19.67 -14.09 -26.00
N ALA A 2 19.48 -12.77 -25.81
CA ALA A 2 18.34 -12.22 -25.06
C ALA A 2 16.93 -12.54 -25.64
N SER A 3 16.80 -12.68 -26.96
CA SER A 3 15.53 -13.02 -27.63
C SER A 3 15.05 -14.44 -27.32
N LYS A 4 15.97 -15.42 -27.25
CA LYS A 4 15.64 -16.81 -26.88
C LYS A 4 15.18 -16.91 -25.43
N ALA A 5 15.83 -16.19 -24.51
CA ALA A 5 15.43 -16.15 -23.10
C ALA A 5 14.02 -15.59 -22.90
N ARG A 6 13.67 -14.50 -23.60
CA ARG A 6 12.31 -13.92 -23.60
C ARG A 6 11.27 -14.88 -24.18
N SER A 7 11.58 -15.53 -25.30
CA SER A 7 10.67 -16.52 -25.92
C SER A 7 10.41 -17.71 -24.99
N LEU A 8 11.44 -18.21 -24.31
CA LEU A 8 11.29 -19.32 -23.35
C LEU A 8 10.42 -18.92 -22.15
N PHE A 9 10.65 -17.72 -21.62
CA PHE A 9 9.89 -17.17 -20.49
C PHE A 9 8.40 -16.95 -20.83
N MET A 10 8.12 -16.36 -22.00
CA MET A 10 6.75 -16.10 -22.43
C MET A 10 5.95 -17.37 -22.77
N LYS A 11 6.62 -18.48 -23.07
CA LYS A 11 5.98 -19.76 -23.43
C LYS A 11 5.24 -20.42 -22.24
N ASN A 12 5.78 -20.29 -21.03
CA ASN A 12 5.24 -20.95 -19.83
C ASN A 12 4.46 -19.99 -18.91
N TRP A 13 4.39 -18.70 -19.26
CA TRP A 13 3.80 -17.68 -18.40
C TRP A 13 2.26 -17.80 -18.29
N TYR A 14 1.61 -18.44 -19.27
CA TYR A 14 0.16 -18.68 -19.32
C TYR A 14 -0.23 -20.15 -19.15
N SER A 15 0.69 -21.01 -18.72
CA SER A 15 0.37 -22.41 -18.41
C SER A 15 -0.67 -22.47 -17.28
N PRO A 16 -1.78 -23.21 -17.42
CA PRO A 16 -2.84 -23.27 -16.41
C PRO A 16 -2.37 -23.64 -15.00
N GLU A 17 -1.29 -24.42 -14.88
CA GLU A 17 -0.72 -24.81 -13.59
C GLU A 17 0.03 -23.66 -12.89
N VAL A 18 0.54 -22.70 -13.67
CA VAL A 18 1.37 -21.57 -13.17
C VAL A 18 0.50 -20.37 -12.80
N LEU A 19 -0.66 -20.20 -13.46
CA LEU A 19 -1.56 -19.06 -13.25
C LEU A 19 -1.98 -18.86 -11.77
N PRO A 20 -2.35 -19.90 -10.99
CA PRO A 20 -2.70 -19.73 -9.58
C PRO A 20 -1.53 -19.21 -8.75
N VAL A 21 -0.31 -19.69 -9.02
CA VAL A 21 0.91 -19.29 -8.28
C VAL A 21 1.24 -17.83 -8.57
N VAL A 22 1.21 -17.44 -9.85
CA VAL A 22 1.45 -16.05 -10.26
C VAL A 22 0.39 -15.12 -9.68
N PHE A 23 -0.88 -15.54 -9.69
CA PHE A 23 -1.98 -14.75 -9.14
C PHE A 23 -1.78 -14.46 -7.64
N VAL A 24 -1.57 -15.49 -6.82
CA VAL A 24 -1.37 -15.32 -5.37
C VAL A 24 -0.15 -14.46 -5.08
N THR A 25 0.94 -14.68 -5.82
CA THR A 25 2.18 -13.90 -5.66
C THR A 25 1.97 -12.43 -6.04
N ALA A 26 1.27 -12.16 -7.14
CA ALA A 26 0.96 -10.80 -7.58
C ALA A 26 0.05 -10.08 -6.58
N VAL A 27 -0.97 -10.77 -6.06
CA VAL A 27 -1.87 -10.22 -5.02
C VAL A 27 -1.08 -9.93 -3.74
N ALA A 28 -0.19 -10.83 -3.32
CA ALA A 28 0.63 -10.65 -2.12
C ALA A 28 1.59 -9.45 -2.27
N ALA A 29 2.33 -9.39 -3.38
CA ALA A 29 3.26 -8.28 -3.66
C ALA A 29 2.51 -6.94 -3.81
N GLY A 30 1.38 -6.94 -4.52
CA GLY A 30 0.53 -5.77 -4.69
C GLY A 30 -0.08 -5.30 -3.37
N GLY A 31 -0.58 -6.23 -2.55
CA GLY A 31 -1.11 -5.95 -1.21
C GLY A 31 -0.06 -5.39 -0.27
N ALA A 32 1.16 -5.95 -0.28
CA ALA A 32 2.28 -5.45 0.50
C ALA A 32 2.68 -4.03 0.07
N ALA A 33 2.81 -3.78 -1.23
CA ALA A 33 3.12 -2.45 -1.76
C ALA A 33 2.03 -1.43 -1.37
N TRP A 34 0.75 -1.79 -1.56
CA TRP A 34 -0.37 -0.97 -1.14
C TRP A 34 -0.32 -0.65 0.36
N TYR A 35 -0.08 -1.65 1.20
CA TYR A 35 -0.05 -1.47 2.64
C TYR A 35 1.10 -0.57 3.10
N VAL A 36 2.30 -0.72 2.52
CA VAL A 36 3.42 0.20 2.77
C VAL A 36 3.07 1.62 2.37
N THR A 37 2.41 1.84 1.22
CA THR A 37 1.99 3.20 0.83
C THR A 37 0.96 3.80 1.79
N ARG A 38 0.08 2.97 2.38
CA ARG A 38 -0.86 3.40 3.43
C ARG A 38 -0.12 3.81 4.70
N LEU A 39 0.85 3.01 5.15
CA LEU A 39 1.66 3.28 6.34
C LEU A 39 2.53 4.54 6.17
N ALA A 40 3.15 4.69 5.00
CA ALA A 40 3.91 5.87 4.63
C ALA A 40 3.09 7.17 4.74
N ARG A 41 1.77 7.11 4.59
CA ARG A 41 0.86 8.26 4.68
C ARG A 41 0.20 8.41 6.06
N GLY A 42 0.74 7.76 7.09
CA GLY A 42 0.29 7.92 8.47
C GLY A 42 0.66 9.29 9.07
N PRO A 43 -0.07 9.76 10.11
CA PRO A 43 0.24 11.02 10.79
C PRO A 43 1.57 11.01 11.55
N ASP A 44 2.15 9.83 11.79
CA ASP A 44 3.42 9.65 12.49
C ASP A 44 4.64 9.75 11.57
N VAL A 45 4.42 9.76 10.24
CA VAL A 45 5.49 9.79 9.24
C VAL A 45 5.69 11.21 8.73
N ILE A 46 6.93 11.70 8.79
CA ILE A 46 7.31 13.03 8.31
C ILE A 46 8.00 12.91 6.95
N TRP A 47 7.31 13.34 5.88
CA TRP A 47 7.91 13.49 4.54
C TRP A 47 8.46 14.90 4.33
N ASP A 48 7.66 15.92 4.64
CA ASP A 48 8.08 17.32 4.56
C ASP A 48 8.45 17.89 5.92
N ARG A 49 9.75 17.84 6.24
CA ARG A 49 10.29 18.41 7.48
C ARG A 49 10.26 19.94 7.53
N LYS A 50 10.14 20.63 6.38
CA LYS A 50 10.23 22.10 6.32
C LYS A 50 8.86 22.74 6.53
N ASN A 51 7.84 22.27 5.81
CA ASN A 51 6.51 22.88 5.88
C ASN A 51 5.54 22.12 6.79
N ASN A 52 5.83 20.87 7.15
CA ASN A 52 4.98 20.09 8.05
C ASN A 52 5.80 19.13 8.95
N PRO A 53 6.66 19.65 9.84
CA PRO A 53 7.50 18.84 10.71
C PRO A 53 6.74 17.98 11.72
N THR A 54 5.48 18.33 12.01
CA THR A 54 4.66 17.66 13.04
C THR A 54 3.27 17.27 12.50
N PRO A 55 3.18 16.29 11.59
CA PRO A 55 1.93 15.89 10.93
C PRO A 55 0.82 15.48 11.90
N TRP A 56 1.18 14.86 13.04
CA TRP A 56 0.25 14.43 14.09
C TRP A 56 -0.57 15.56 14.69
N ASN A 57 -0.05 16.81 14.72
CA ASN A 57 -0.77 17.96 15.24
C ASN A 57 -1.99 18.36 14.38
N ASN A 58 -2.07 17.86 13.14
CA ASN A 58 -3.21 18.12 12.25
C ASN A 58 -4.36 17.11 12.42
N VAL A 59 -4.19 16.09 13.27
CA VAL A 59 -5.23 15.09 13.53
C VAL A 59 -6.28 15.73 14.46
N GLN A 60 -7.50 15.88 13.95
CA GLN A 60 -8.59 16.46 14.73
C GLN A 60 -9.18 15.43 15.71
N PRO A 61 -9.73 15.86 16.85
CA PRO A 61 -10.50 14.99 17.75
C PRO A 61 -11.60 14.23 17.00
N GLY A 62 -11.91 13.01 17.43
CA GLY A 62 -12.93 12.18 16.77
C GLY A 62 -12.52 11.58 15.42
N THR A 63 -11.24 11.70 15.01
CA THR A 63 -10.73 11.14 13.76
C THR A 63 -10.15 9.74 13.95
N GLN A 64 -10.63 8.78 13.16
CA GLN A 64 -10.05 7.44 13.07
C GLN A 64 -8.73 7.45 12.29
N THR A 65 -7.61 7.24 12.98
CA THR A 65 -6.28 7.10 12.36
C THR A 65 -5.96 5.67 11.96
N LYS A 66 -6.55 4.69 12.64
CA LYS A 66 -6.33 3.25 12.41
C LYS A 66 -7.00 2.78 11.13
N MET A 67 -6.45 1.75 10.49
CA MET A 67 -7.00 1.17 9.27
C MET A 67 -8.42 0.61 9.49
N MET A 68 -8.65 -0.04 10.63
CA MET A 68 -9.94 -0.63 10.99
C MET A 68 -10.23 -0.40 12.47
N THR A 69 -11.51 -0.35 12.78
CA THR A 69 -12.06 -0.30 14.13
C THR A 69 -13.18 -1.32 14.19
N VAL A 70 -13.33 -2.02 15.31
CA VAL A 70 -14.32 -3.11 15.44
C VAL A 70 -15.61 -2.55 16.05
N ASN A 71 -15.51 -1.90 17.21
CA ASN A 71 -16.68 -1.39 17.96
C ASN A 71 -16.64 0.14 18.17
N GLN A 72 -15.66 0.84 17.63
CA GLN A 72 -15.48 2.27 17.86
C GLN A 72 -15.96 3.05 16.64
N GLU A 73 -16.90 3.96 16.88
CA GLU A 73 -17.39 4.91 15.90
C GLU A 73 -16.62 6.22 16.02
N PHE A 74 -16.19 6.72 14.88
CA PHE A 74 -15.47 7.98 14.75
C PHE A 74 -16.23 8.86 13.78
N GLU A 75 -16.26 10.16 14.05
CA GLU A 75 -16.95 11.12 13.18
C GLU A 75 -16.31 11.17 11.80
N ARG A 76 -14.99 10.93 11.72
CA ARG A 76 -14.20 11.09 10.50
C ARG A 76 -13.12 10.03 10.36
N LYS A 77 -12.68 9.79 9.13
CA LYS A 77 -11.49 8.98 8.85
C LYS A 77 -10.31 9.89 8.51
N TYR A 78 -9.14 9.53 9.03
CA TYR A 78 -7.92 10.28 8.76
C TYR A 78 -7.60 10.23 7.26
N LYS A 79 -7.38 11.42 6.69
CA LYS A 79 -6.88 11.60 5.34
C LYS A 79 -5.66 12.52 5.41
N ARG A 80 -4.61 12.16 4.68
CA ARG A 80 -3.42 12.98 4.60
C ARG A 80 -3.51 13.90 3.39
N ASP A 81 -3.56 15.21 3.63
CA ASP A 81 -3.76 16.23 2.58
C ASP A 81 -2.49 16.61 1.82
N ARG A 82 -1.32 16.39 2.41
CA ARG A 82 0.01 16.81 1.88
C ARG A 82 1.02 15.70 2.20
N LEU A 83 2.07 15.46 1.44
CA LEU A 83 3.13 14.55 1.92
C LEU A 83 4.05 15.36 2.83
#